data_AF-A0A0J7XII7-F1
#
_entry.id   AF-A0A0J7XII7-F1
#
_cell.length_a   1.000
_cell.length_b   1.000
_cell.length_c   1.000
_cell.angle_alpha   90.00
_cell.angle_beta   90.00
_cell.angle_gamma   90.00
#
_symmetry.space_group_name_H-M   'P 1'
#
loop_
_entity.id
_entity.type
_entity.pdbx_description
1 polymer ?
#
loop_
_entity_poly.entity_id
_entity_poly.type
_entity_poly.pdbx_seq_one_letter_code
_entity_poly.pdbx_strand_id
1 'polypeptide(L)'
;MEPAGSCNQYRLALLPELAEYAGRLWIDWGKGYRAWIQRGDRVPKPVVELRRTFREDPFPGFAALILNLSDIETMPAHWAEALRATRGIYLLTCPRTREQYVGMASSGEGFLGRWREYFASGHGGNVALKSRDPSDYQVSILETVGTSATMADLIELECRWKDKLQSRQMGLNRN
;
A
#
# COMPACT_ATOMS: atom_id res chain seq x y z
N MET A 1 3.71 -28.27 -33.95
CA MET A 1 2.73 -27.27 -33.46
C MET A 1 2.38 -27.67 -32.05
N GLU A 2 2.74 -26.85 -31.05
CA GLU A 2 2.32 -27.10 -29.67
C GLU A 2 0.81 -26.85 -29.54
N PRO A 3 0.06 -27.69 -28.81
CA PRO A 3 -1.38 -27.54 -28.65
C PRO A 3 -1.72 -26.27 -27.85
N ALA A 4 -2.81 -25.59 -28.22
CA ALA A 4 -3.29 -24.43 -27.47
C ALA A 4 -3.57 -24.81 -26.00
N GLY A 5 -2.92 -24.11 -25.06
CA GLY A 5 -3.01 -24.39 -23.62
C GLY A 5 -1.76 -25.03 -23.00
N SER A 6 -0.71 -25.31 -23.78
CA SER A 6 0.59 -25.72 -23.22
C SER A 6 1.31 -24.52 -22.59
N CYS A 7 1.58 -24.59 -21.29
CA CYS A 7 2.43 -23.62 -20.60
C CYS A 7 3.86 -24.15 -20.54
N ASN A 8 4.82 -23.37 -21.04
CA ASN A 8 6.24 -23.66 -20.86
C ASN A 8 6.63 -23.33 -19.42
N GLN A 9 6.84 -24.36 -18.60
CA GLN A 9 7.33 -24.20 -17.23
C GLN A 9 8.85 -24.18 -17.23
N TYR A 10 9.43 -23.09 -16.73
CA TYR A 10 10.87 -22.95 -16.56
C TYR A 10 11.23 -23.06 -15.10
N ARG A 11 12.15 -23.98 -14.77
CA ARG A 11 12.76 -24.03 -13.44
C ARG A 11 13.87 -22.98 -13.40
N LEU A 12 13.65 -21.92 -12.63
CA LEU A 12 14.63 -20.86 -12.42
C LEU A 12 15.37 -21.12 -11.11
N ALA A 13 16.68 -20.86 -11.11
CA ALA A 13 17.53 -20.89 -9.92
C ALA A 13 18.28 -19.56 -9.85
N LEU A 14 18.47 -19.05 -8.63
CA LEU A 14 19.29 -17.86 -8.42
C LEU A 14 20.76 -18.19 -8.70
N LEU A 15 21.43 -17.30 -9.45
CA LEU A 15 22.85 -17.39 -9.69
C LEU A 15 23.60 -16.67 -8.56
N PRO A 16 24.48 -17.36 -7.80
CA PRO A 16 25.25 -16.74 -6.72
C PRO A 16 26.06 -15.52 -7.18
N GLU A 17 26.53 -15.53 -8.42
CA GLU A 17 27.29 -14.43 -9.04
C GLU A 17 26.46 -13.15 -9.17
N LEU A 18 25.13 -13.28 -9.24
CA LEU A 18 24.20 -12.15 -9.32
C LEU A 18 23.56 -11.79 -7.98
N ALA A 19 23.84 -12.56 -6.92
CA ALA A 19 23.25 -12.33 -5.60
C ALA A 19 23.54 -10.92 -5.09
N GLU A 20 24.71 -10.39 -5.44
CA GLU A 20 25.08 -9.04 -5.07
C GLU A 20 24.10 -8.02 -5.69
N TYR A 21 23.59 -8.19 -6.91
CA TYR A 21 22.76 -7.17 -7.57
C TYR A 21 21.31 -7.15 -7.07
N ALA A 22 20.91 -8.14 -6.27
CA ALA A 22 19.56 -8.25 -5.72
C ALA A 22 19.17 -6.98 -4.95
N GLY A 23 18.09 -6.32 -5.38
CA GLY A 23 17.59 -5.06 -4.80
C GLY A 23 18.53 -3.85 -4.96
N ARG A 24 19.63 -3.98 -5.70
CA ARG A 24 20.59 -2.89 -5.97
C ARG A 24 20.59 -2.46 -7.43
N LEU A 25 20.20 -3.34 -8.35
CA LEU A 25 20.25 -3.13 -9.79
C LEU A 25 18.86 -2.89 -10.38
N TRP A 26 18.66 -1.74 -11.02
CA TRP A 26 17.48 -1.47 -11.84
C TRP A 26 17.86 -1.45 -13.32
N ILE A 27 17.06 -2.15 -14.11
CA ILE A 27 17.23 -2.29 -15.55
C ILE A 27 16.00 -1.72 -16.24
N ASP A 28 16.20 -0.91 -17.28
CA ASP A 28 15.12 -0.57 -18.20
C ASP A 28 14.82 -1.77 -19.10
N TRP A 29 13.69 -2.44 -18.83
CA TRP A 29 13.24 -3.59 -19.60
C TRP A 29 12.51 -3.21 -20.89
N GLY A 30 12.18 -1.92 -21.09
CA GLY A 30 11.39 -1.42 -22.22
C GLY A 30 10.01 -2.09 -22.33
N LYS A 31 9.59 -2.48 -23.54
CA LYS A 31 8.36 -3.27 -23.79
C LYS A 31 8.48 -4.75 -23.37
N GLY A 32 9.34 -5.04 -22.40
CA GLY A 32 9.75 -6.40 -21.98
C GLY A 32 8.64 -7.27 -21.42
N TYR A 33 7.48 -6.69 -21.08
CA TYR A 33 6.30 -7.41 -20.58
C TYR A 33 5.68 -8.41 -21.59
N ARG A 34 6.12 -8.41 -22.85
CA ARG A 34 5.61 -9.31 -23.91
C ARG A 34 6.39 -10.63 -24.04
N ALA A 35 7.59 -10.71 -23.48
CA ALA A 35 8.44 -11.90 -23.59
C ALA A 35 9.21 -12.14 -22.29
N TRP A 36 9.03 -13.32 -21.69
CA TRP A 36 9.68 -13.68 -20.43
C TRP A 36 11.21 -13.87 -20.54
N ILE A 37 11.70 -14.28 -21.72
CA ILE A 37 13.13 -14.43 -22.00
C ILE A 37 13.63 -13.17 -22.69
N GLN A 38 14.44 -12.38 -22.00
CA GLN A 38 15.02 -11.14 -22.51
C GLN A 38 16.48 -11.35 -22.91
N ARG A 39 16.78 -11.09 -24.18
CA ARG A 39 18.10 -11.28 -24.82
C ARG A 39 18.92 -9.99 -24.75
N GLY A 40 19.67 -9.80 -23.67
CA GLY A 40 20.55 -8.63 -23.48
C GLY A 40 21.71 -8.53 -24.49
N ASP A 41 22.07 -9.64 -25.12
CA ASP A 41 23.06 -9.74 -26.21
C ASP A 41 22.56 -9.13 -27.53
N ARG A 42 21.24 -9.10 -27.75
CA ARG A 42 20.62 -8.57 -28.98
C ARG A 42 20.02 -7.19 -28.78
N VAL A 43 19.42 -6.96 -27.63
CA VAL A 43 18.75 -5.70 -27.29
C VAL A 43 19.41 -5.16 -26.03
N PRO A 44 20.18 -4.06 -26.10
CA PRO A 44 20.80 -3.45 -24.94
C PRO A 44 19.74 -3.19 -23.85
N LYS A 45 20.07 -3.58 -22.63
CA LYS A 45 19.25 -3.36 -21.44
C LYS A 45 19.99 -2.40 -20.52
N PRO A 46 19.76 -1.08 -20.67
CA PRO A 46 20.54 -0.11 -19.91
C PRO A 46 20.22 -0.26 -18.42
N VAL A 47 21.29 -0.21 -17.62
CA VAL A 47 21.18 -0.09 -16.17
C VAL A 47 20.79 1.34 -15.86
N VAL A 48 19.63 1.53 -15.24
CA VAL A 48 19.14 2.87 -14.87
C VAL A 48 19.61 3.29 -13.49
N GLU A 49 19.84 2.34 -12.59
CA GLU A 49 20.33 2.59 -11.25
C GLU A 49 21.13 1.38 -10.74
N LEU A 50 22.27 1.65 -10.09
CA LEU A 50 23.02 0.66 -9.34
C LEU A 50 23.40 1.25 -7.97
N ARG A 51 22.77 0.75 -6.90
CA ARG A 51 23.03 1.16 -5.52
C ARG A 51 24.27 0.44 -4.97
N ARG A 52 25.12 1.16 -4.23
CA ARG A 52 26.30 0.56 -3.55
C ARG A 52 25.89 -0.43 -2.47
N THR A 53 24.84 -0.09 -1.73
CA THR A 53 24.26 -0.92 -0.68
C THR A 53 22.78 -1.09 -0.96
N PHE A 54 22.23 -2.27 -0.64
CA PHE A 54 20.79 -2.43 -0.57
C PHE A 54 20.29 -1.53 0.55
N ARG A 55 19.33 -0.66 0.23
CA ARG A 55 18.64 0.16 1.22
C ARG A 55 17.19 0.19 0.81
N GLU A 56 16.33 -0.37 1.64
CA GLU A 56 14.89 -0.14 1.53
C GLU A 56 14.63 1.35 1.70
N ASP A 57 13.61 1.85 1.02
CA ASP A 57 13.29 3.26 1.12
C ASP A 57 12.96 3.62 2.58
N PRO A 58 13.51 4.72 3.11
CA PRO A 58 13.28 5.08 4.50
C PRO A 58 11.79 5.35 4.73
N PHE A 59 11.28 4.91 5.87
CA PHE A 59 9.91 5.24 6.26
C PHE A 59 9.72 6.77 6.24
N PRO A 60 8.74 7.30 5.48
CA PRO A 60 8.56 8.74 5.33
C PRO A 60 8.13 9.44 6.63
N GLY A 61 7.71 8.66 7.63
CA GLY A 61 7.09 9.16 8.85
C GLY A 61 5.57 9.22 8.70
N PHE A 62 4.85 9.10 9.82
CA PHE A 62 3.39 9.01 9.80
C PHE A 62 2.72 10.22 9.13
N ALA A 63 3.22 11.43 9.38
CA ALA A 63 2.63 12.66 8.85
C ALA A 63 2.83 12.84 7.33
N ALA A 64 3.87 12.25 6.74
CA ALA A 64 4.17 12.37 5.32
C ALA A 64 3.74 11.12 4.51
N LEU A 65 3.23 10.10 5.18
CA LEU A 65 2.84 8.84 4.54
C LEU A 65 1.57 9.03 3.70
N ILE A 66 1.70 8.73 2.41
CA ILE A 66 0.59 8.63 1.46
C ILE A 66 0.83 7.36 0.64
N LEU A 67 -0.14 6.45 0.60
CA LEU A 67 -0.07 5.18 -0.11
C LEU A 67 -1.39 4.87 -0.81
N ASN A 68 -1.38 4.13 -1.91
CA ASN A 68 -2.61 3.51 -2.38
C ASN A 68 -2.87 2.22 -1.59
N LEU A 69 -4.14 1.85 -1.45
CA LEU A 69 -4.54 0.65 -0.73
C LEU A 69 -3.97 -0.61 -1.39
N SER A 70 -3.82 -0.61 -2.72
CA SER A 70 -3.17 -1.70 -3.47
C SER A 70 -1.71 -1.93 -3.10
N ASP A 71 -1.02 -0.90 -2.65
CA ASP A 71 0.43 -0.93 -2.44
C ASP A 71 0.80 -1.49 -1.05
N ILE A 72 -0.20 -1.74 -0.21
CA ILE A 72 -0.03 -2.12 1.20
C ILE A 72 0.69 -3.45 1.38
N GLU A 73 0.45 -4.44 0.53
CA GLU A 73 1.14 -5.74 0.61
C GLU A 73 2.52 -5.73 -0.05
N THR A 74 2.88 -4.64 -0.74
CA THR A 74 4.19 -4.47 -1.42
C THR A 74 5.13 -3.51 -0.70
N MET A 75 4.69 -2.88 0.39
CA MET A 75 5.52 -1.92 1.13
C MET A 75 6.69 -2.60 1.86
N PRO A 76 7.77 -1.87 2.16
CA PRO A 76 8.87 -2.40 2.95
C PRO A 76 8.42 -2.95 4.31
N ALA A 77 9.04 -4.05 4.77
CA ALA A 77 8.63 -4.74 5.99
C ALA A 77 8.69 -3.82 7.23
N HIS A 78 9.70 -2.96 7.29
CA HIS A 78 9.85 -2.01 8.40
C HIS A 78 8.74 -0.92 8.41
N TRP A 79 8.12 -0.60 7.26
CA TRP A 79 6.95 0.29 7.21
C TRP A 79 5.73 -0.43 7.78
N ALA A 80 5.53 -1.68 7.37
CA ALA A 80 4.43 -2.52 7.86
C ALA A 80 4.50 -2.71 9.38
N GLU A 81 5.69 -2.92 9.94
CA GLU A 81 5.90 -3.02 11.39
C GLU A 81 5.52 -1.73 12.12
N ALA A 82 6.00 -0.58 11.64
CA ALA A 82 5.67 0.73 12.22
C ALA A 82 4.16 1.01 12.19
N LEU A 83 3.50 0.69 11.08
CA LEU A 83 2.06 0.89 10.89
C LEU A 83 1.20 -0.06 11.72
N ARG A 84 1.65 -1.31 11.89
CA ARG A 84 0.99 -2.30 12.76
C ARG A 84 1.08 -1.90 14.23
N ALA A 85 2.22 -1.36 14.65
CA ALA A 85 2.45 -0.96 16.04
C ALA A 85 1.74 0.34 16.44
N THR A 86 1.19 1.10 15.48
CA THR A 86 0.67 2.45 15.71
C THR A 86 -0.84 2.52 15.54
N ARG A 87 -1.51 3.15 16.51
CA ARG A 87 -2.95 3.43 16.49
C ARG A 87 -3.18 4.90 16.15
N GLY A 88 -4.40 5.25 15.73
CA GLY A 88 -4.77 6.65 15.50
C GLY A 88 -5.87 6.83 14.46
N ILE A 89 -5.89 8.02 13.84
CA ILE A 89 -6.89 8.45 12.87
C ILE A 89 -6.27 8.51 11.49
N TYR A 90 -6.94 7.93 10.50
CA TYR A 90 -6.52 7.91 9.10
C TYR A 90 -7.62 8.49 8.19
N LEU A 91 -7.21 8.84 6.97
CA LEU A 91 -8.06 9.32 5.90
C LEU A 91 -7.95 8.38 4.70
N LEU A 92 -9.09 7.95 4.17
CA LEU A 92 -9.19 7.33 2.85
C LEU A 92 -9.74 8.36 1.88
N THR A 93 -9.14 8.51 0.71
CA THR A 93 -9.68 9.35 -0.37
C THR A 93 -9.90 8.54 -1.63
N CYS A 94 -11.07 8.72 -2.25
CA CYS A 94 -11.39 8.05 -3.51
C CYS A 94 -10.83 8.89 -4.67
N PRO A 95 -9.87 8.39 -5.46
CA PRO A 95 -9.34 9.16 -6.60
C PRO A 95 -10.39 9.44 -7.67
N ARG A 96 -11.44 8.61 -7.76
CA ARG A 96 -12.51 8.77 -8.75
C ARG A 96 -13.56 9.78 -8.35
N THR A 97 -14.10 9.66 -7.13
CA THR A 97 -15.22 10.50 -6.68
C THR A 97 -14.78 11.72 -5.88
N ARG A 98 -13.49 11.77 -5.48
CA ARG A 98 -12.90 12.81 -4.62
C ARG A 98 -13.56 12.95 -3.25
N GLU A 99 -14.34 11.96 -2.84
CA GLU A 99 -14.89 11.91 -1.50
C GLU A 99 -13.88 11.28 -0.54
N GLN A 100 -14.02 11.64 0.73
CA GLN A 100 -13.12 11.24 1.80
C GLN A 100 -13.85 10.49 2.91
N TYR A 101 -13.17 9.55 3.52
CA TYR A 101 -13.62 8.79 4.68
C TYR A 101 -12.59 8.94 5.81
N VAL A 102 -13.05 9.41 6.97
CA VAL A 102 -12.24 9.44 8.20
C VAL A 102 -12.53 8.18 9.00
N GLY A 103 -11.48 7.48 9.41
CA GLY A 103 -11.60 6.28 10.23
C GLY A 103 -10.55 6.22 11.34
N MET A 104 -10.84 5.43 12.36
CA MET A 104 -9.87 5.12 13.43
C MET A 104 -9.31 3.69 13.32
N ALA A 105 -8.05 3.55 13.70
CA ALA A 105 -7.34 2.31 13.89
C ALA A 105 -7.09 2.10 15.40
N SER A 106 -7.96 1.30 16.02
CA SER A 106 -8.00 1.13 17.47
C SER A 106 -7.59 -0.27 17.95
N SER A 107 -7.53 -1.26 17.05
CA SER A 107 -7.15 -2.65 17.34
C SER A 107 -5.64 -2.81 17.55
N GLY A 108 -5.23 -4.00 18.01
CA GLY A 108 -3.82 -4.35 18.23
C GLY A 108 -2.97 -4.45 16.95
N GLU A 109 -3.61 -4.51 15.78
CA GLU A 109 -2.94 -4.53 14.46
C GLU A 109 -2.78 -3.12 13.86
N GLY A 110 -3.12 -2.07 14.62
CA GLY A 110 -2.89 -0.68 14.25
C GLY A 110 -3.53 -0.27 12.92
N PHE A 111 -2.88 0.66 12.22
CA PHE A 111 -3.32 1.11 10.90
C PHE A 111 -3.34 -0.03 9.88
N LEU A 112 -2.31 -0.86 9.88
CA LEU A 112 -2.14 -1.92 8.89
C LEU A 112 -3.29 -2.94 8.94
N GLY A 113 -3.72 -3.35 10.14
CA GLY A 113 -4.85 -4.26 10.31
C GLY A 113 -6.14 -3.70 9.70
N ARG A 114 -6.44 -2.43 9.98
CA ARG A 114 -7.62 -1.78 9.39
C ARG A 114 -7.53 -1.68 7.88
N TRP A 115 -6.39 -1.29 7.34
CA TRP A 115 -6.25 -1.15 5.88
C TRP A 115 -6.32 -2.49 5.14
N ARG A 116 -5.81 -3.57 5.75
CA ARG A 116 -5.98 -4.93 5.23
C ARG A 116 -7.44 -5.37 5.18
N GLU A 117 -8.26 -4.98 6.16
CA GLU A 117 -9.72 -5.24 6.10
C GLU A 117 -10.35 -4.57 4.88
N TYR A 118 -9.96 -3.33 4.56
CA TYR A 118 -10.43 -2.64 3.35
C TYR A 118 -9.87 -3.28 2.08
N PHE A 119 -8.59 -3.67 2.06
CA PHE A 119 -7.99 -4.32 0.89
C PHE A 119 -8.69 -5.66 0.59
N ALA A 120 -8.95 -6.49 1.61
CA ALA A 120 -9.56 -7.80 1.45
C ALA A 120 -11.05 -7.75 1.09
N SER A 121 -11.80 -6.78 1.63
CA SER A 121 -13.26 -6.70 1.44
C SER A 121 -13.72 -5.60 0.49
N GLY A 122 -12.83 -4.69 0.08
CA GLY A 122 -13.14 -3.46 -0.66
C GLY A 122 -13.80 -2.35 0.18
N HIS A 123 -14.32 -2.68 1.38
CA HIS A 123 -15.14 -1.74 2.16
C HIS A 123 -14.89 -1.76 3.68
N GLY A 124 -14.16 -2.74 4.21
CA GLY A 124 -13.78 -2.81 5.63
C GLY A 124 -14.96 -2.82 6.61
N GLY A 125 -16.06 -3.47 6.22
CA GLY A 125 -17.33 -3.45 6.97
C GLY A 125 -18.19 -2.17 6.83
N ASN A 126 -17.70 -1.09 6.23
CA ASN A 126 -18.41 0.19 6.17
C ASN A 126 -19.47 0.25 5.08
N VAL A 127 -20.70 0.60 5.50
CA VAL A 127 -21.91 0.60 4.65
C VAL A 127 -21.78 1.53 3.44
N ALA A 128 -21.19 2.72 3.62
CA ALA A 128 -21.01 3.68 2.53
C ALA A 128 -19.98 3.26 1.47
N LEU A 129 -19.05 2.39 1.86
CA LEU A 129 -18.02 1.84 0.97
C LEU A 129 -18.53 0.57 0.26
N LYS A 130 -19.50 -0.15 0.84
CA LYS A 130 -20.14 -1.36 0.26
C LYS A 130 -20.97 -1.08 -0.99
N SER A 131 -21.58 0.09 -1.09
CA SER A 131 -22.56 0.41 -2.14
C SER A 131 -21.93 0.98 -3.43
N ARG A 132 -20.61 0.82 -3.61
CA ARG A 132 -19.84 1.51 -4.65
C ARG A 132 -18.90 0.58 -5.39
N ASP A 133 -18.56 0.98 -6.62
CA ASP A 133 -17.55 0.30 -7.41
C ASP A 133 -16.20 0.28 -6.68
N PRO A 134 -15.49 -0.86 -6.66
CA PRO A 134 -14.18 -0.98 -6.01
C PRO A 134 -13.19 0.06 -6.56
N SER A 135 -12.68 0.94 -5.69
CA SER A 135 -11.66 1.92 -6.04
C SER A 135 -10.39 1.60 -5.28
N ASP A 136 -9.25 1.87 -5.90
CA ASP A 136 -7.98 1.91 -5.19
C ASP A 136 -7.92 3.21 -4.40
N TYR A 137 -8.28 3.14 -3.11
CA TYR A 137 -8.32 4.30 -2.24
C TYR A 137 -6.91 4.70 -1.85
N GLN A 138 -6.66 6.01 -1.78
CA GLN A 138 -5.43 6.50 -1.18
C GLN A 138 -5.61 6.60 0.34
N VAL A 139 -4.66 6.07 1.09
CA VAL A 139 -4.60 6.09 2.55
C VAL A 139 -3.55 7.10 3.01
N SER A 140 -3.88 7.84 4.07
CA SER A 140 -2.97 8.76 4.77
C SER A 140 -3.31 8.82 6.26
N ILE A 141 -2.37 9.27 7.09
CA ILE A 141 -2.56 9.35 8.54
C ILE A 141 -2.78 10.81 8.93
N LEU A 142 -3.86 11.07 9.67
CA LEU A 142 -4.18 12.39 10.19
C LEU A 142 -3.54 12.62 11.56
N GLU A 143 -3.60 11.61 12.44
CA GLU A 143 -3.12 11.73 13.81
C GLU A 143 -2.75 10.36 14.38
N THR A 144 -1.58 10.26 15.00
CA THR A 144 -1.15 9.07 15.76
C THR A 144 -1.43 9.27 17.23
N VAL A 145 -1.81 8.21 17.94
CA VAL A 145 -2.07 8.27 19.39
C VAL A 145 -1.06 7.45 20.18
N GLY A 146 -0.74 7.90 21.38
CA GLY A 146 0.14 7.18 22.30
C GLY A 146 -0.48 5.88 22.81
N THR A 147 0.35 4.97 23.34
CA THR A 147 -0.09 3.67 23.87
C THR A 147 -1.06 3.79 25.06
N SER A 148 -1.01 4.90 25.80
CA SER A 148 -1.92 5.20 26.91
C SER A 148 -3.31 5.67 26.48
N ALA A 149 -3.53 5.95 25.18
CA ALA A 149 -4.80 6.44 24.69
C ALA A 149 -5.90 5.37 24.79
N THR A 150 -6.99 5.75 25.45
CA THR A 150 -8.18 4.92 25.64
C THR A 150 -9.01 4.89 24.36
N MET A 151 -9.96 3.94 24.28
CA MET A 151 -10.90 3.90 23.15
C MET A 151 -11.75 5.18 23.08
N ALA A 152 -12.12 5.76 24.22
CA ALA A 152 -12.88 7.00 24.27
C ALA A 152 -12.10 8.16 23.63
N ASP A 153 -10.80 8.25 23.90
CA ASP A 153 -9.94 9.27 23.29
C ASP A 153 -9.90 9.13 21.76
N LEU A 154 -9.79 7.91 21.23
CA LEU A 154 -9.82 7.68 19.78
C LEU A 154 -11.17 8.04 19.16
N ILE A 155 -12.28 7.74 19.84
CA ILE A 155 -13.62 8.12 19.36
C ILE A 155 -13.75 9.65 19.30
N GLU A 156 -13.31 10.35 20.34
CA GLU A 156 -13.34 11.82 20.36
C GLU A 156 -12.49 12.41 19.24
N LEU A 157 -11.28 11.90 19.04
CA LEU A 157 -10.38 12.32 17.96
C LEU A 157 -10.98 12.06 16.58
N GLU A 158 -11.57 10.88 16.37
CA GLU A 158 -12.22 10.56 15.10
C GLU A 158 -13.39 11.52 14.82
N CYS A 159 -14.25 11.78 15.81
CA CYS A 159 -15.33 12.76 15.70
C CYS A 159 -14.81 14.15 15.35
N ARG A 160 -13.75 14.61 16.04
CA ARG A 160 -13.13 15.91 15.79
C ARG A 160 -12.62 16.02 14.35
N TRP A 161 -11.98 14.98 13.82
CA TRP A 161 -11.52 14.97 12.44
C TRP A 161 -12.66 14.89 11.42
N LYS A 162 -13.71 14.11 11.70
CA LYS A 162 -14.92 14.07 10.88
C LYS A 162 -15.59 15.44 10.78
N ASP A 163 -15.62 16.20 11.87
CA ASP A 163 -16.21 17.54 11.90
C ASP A 163 -15.33 18.55 11.16
N LYS A 164 -14.01 18.55 11.41
CA LYS A 164 -13.04 19.42 10.73
C LYS A 164 -13.06 19.23 9.21
N LEU A 165 -13.11 17.98 8.76
CA LEU A 165 -13.11 17.62 7.35
C LEU A 165 -14.52 17.53 6.74
N GLN A 166 -15.56 17.77 7.55
CA GLN A 166 -16.96 17.68 7.15
C GLN A 166 -17.30 16.34 6.45
N SER A 167 -16.64 15.25 6.85
CA SER A 167 -16.68 13.98 6.12
C SER A 167 -18.04 13.25 6.22
N ARG A 168 -18.91 13.70 7.12
CA ARG A 168 -20.32 13.26 7.21
C ARG A 168 -21.23 13.93 6.17
N GLN A 169 -20.96 15.20 5.88
CA GLN A 169 -21.77 16.02 4.98
C GLN A 169 -21.28 15.92 3.53
N MET A 170 -19.96 15.95 3.35
CA MET A 170 -19.29 16.03 2.05
C MET A 170 -18.49 14.76 1.71
N GLY A 171 -18.42 13.80 2.65
CA GLY A 171 -17.62 12.59 2.50
C GLY A 171 -18.43 11.30 2.59
N LEU A 172 -17.72 10.23 2.93
CA LEU A 172 -18.23 8.87 2.97
C LEU A 172 -18.61 8.41 4.38
N ASN A 173 -18.42 9.23 5.41
CA ASN A 173 -18.90 8.89 6.75
C ASN A 173 -20.43 9.01 6.79
N ARG A 174 -21.10 8.02 7.39
CA ARG A 174 -22.57 7.97 7.54
C ARG A 174 -23.00 7.79 9.00
N ASN A 175 -22.04 7.83 9.91
CA ASN A 175 -22.20 7.73 11.36
C ASN A 175 -21.72 9.00 12.06
#